data_AF-A0A1H4SBG6-F1
#
_entry.id   AF-A0A1H4SBG6-F1
#
_cell.length_a   1.000
_cell.length_b   1.000
_cell.length_c   1.000
_cell.angle_alpha   90.00
_cell.angle_beta   90.00
_cell.angle_gamma   90.00
#
_symmetry.space_group_name_H-M   'P 1'
#
loop_
_entity.id
_entity.type
_entity.pdbx_description
1 polymer ?
#
loop_
_entity_poly.entity_id
_entity_poly.type
_entity_poly.pdbx_seq_one_letter_code
_entity_poly.pdbx_strand_id
1 'polypeptide(L)' 'MNPVIGLDVSKGESHAQAFLDRGVPHGKIFRFNHDLDGLASFLNYMRGVESAAGMRPSAGRPL' A
#
# COMPACT_ATOMS: atom_id res chain seq x y z
N MET A 1 10.36 11.27 5.15
CA MET A 1 9.89 10.25 6.13
C MET A 1 9.87 8.90 5.45
N ASN A 2 9.86 7.79 6.19
CA ASN A 2 9.73 6.47 5.59
C ASN A 2 8.29 6.25 5.14
N PRO A 3 8.02 5.99 3.85
CA PRO A 3 6.67 5.72 3.37
C PRO A 3 6.18 4.40 3.99
N VAL A 4 4.90 4.36 4.34
CA VAL A 4 4.27 3.21 4.99
C VAL A 4 3.05 2.80 4.18
N ILE A 5 2.84 1.49 4.03
CA ILE A 5 1.60 0.95 3.48
C ILE A 5 0.87 0.24 4.60
N GLY A 6 -0.28 0.78 5.00
CA GLY A 6 -1.22 0.10 5.87
C GLY A 6 -1.98 -0.93 5.06
N LEU A 7 -1.99 -2.18 5.54
CA LEU A 7 -2.69 -3.29 4.90
C LEU A 7 -3.72 -3.85 5.88
N ASP A 8 -4.98 -3.83 5.46
CA ASP A 8 -6.09 -4.52 6.12
C ASP A 8 -6.43 -5.79 5.32
N VAL A 9 -6.49 -6.93 6.02
CA VAL A 9 -6.60 -8.25 5.39
C VAL A 9 -7.86 -8.93 5.87
N SER A 10 -8.78 -9.16 4.93
CA SER A 10 -10.03 -9.89 5.14
C SER A 10 -10.02 -11.18 4.32
N LYS A 11 -11.00 -12.07 4.55
CA LYS A 11 -11.08 -13.33 3.79
C LYS A 11 -11.50 -13.05 2.34
N GLY A 12 -10.56 -13.18 1.41
CA GLY A 12 -10.79 -13.07 -0.03
C GLY A 12 -10.46 -11.70 -0.64
N GLU A 13 -10.31 -10.66 0.19
CA GLU A 13 -9.96 -9.29 -0.23
C GLU A 13 -9.06 -8.62 0.81
N SER A 14 -8.18 -7.75 0.33
CA SER A 14 -7.37 -6.84 1.14
C SER A 14 -7.53 -5.40 0.69
N HIS A 15 -7.40 -4.50 1.66
CA HIS A 15 -7.34 -3.06 1.44
C HIS A 15 -5.95 -2.54 1.80
N ALA A 16 -5.38 -1.72 0.93
CA ALA A 16 -4.10 -1.06 1.12
C ALA A 16 -4.27 0.46 1.09
N GLN A 17 -3.59 1.16 2.01
CA GLN A 17 -3.50 2.61 2.03
C GLN A 17 -2.03 3.01 2.22
N ALA A 18 -1.50 3.77 1.26
CA ALA A 18 -0.17 4.35 1.35
C ALA A 18 -0.19 5.64 2.15
N PHE A 19 0.90 5.89 2.87
CA PHE A 19 1.20 7.11 3.61
C PHE A 19 2.62 7.51 3.26
N LEU A 20 2.80 8.62 2.54
CA LEU A 20 4.14 9.12 2.19
C LEU A 20 4.76 9.94 3.34
N ASP A 21 3.91 10.53 4.16
CA ASP A 21 4.29 11.34 5.33
C ASP A 21 3.36 11.01 6.51
N ARG A 22 3.72 11.43 7.73
CA ARG A 22 3.02 11.02 8.96
C ARG A 22 1.55 11.46 8.92
N GLY A 23 0.66 10.47 8.89
CA GLY A 23 -0.78 10.69 8.91
C GLY A 23 -1.38 11.28 7.62
N VAL A 24 -0.58 11.48 6.57
CA VAL A 24 -1.07 11.99 5.28
C VAL A 24 -1.27 10.81 4.32
N PRO A 25 -2.52 10.39 4.07
CA PRO A 25 -2.79 9.34 3.11
C PRO A 25 -2.40 9.80 1.70
N HIS A 26 -1.72 8.93 0.98
CA HIS A 26 -1.33 9.15 -0.40
C HIS A 26 -2.24 8.36 -1.33
N GLY A 27 -2.93 9.08 -2.22
CA GLY A 27 -3.89 8.48 -3.15
C GLY A 27 -5.15 7.97 -2.45
N LYS A 28 -5.81 7.01 -3.09
CA LYS A 28 -7.03 6.37 -2.59
C LYS A 28 -6.71 5.01 -1.96
N ILE A 29 -7.64 4.50 -1.17
CA ILE A 29 -7.63 3.12 -0.69
C ILE A 29 -7.64 2.20 -1.90
N PHE A 30 -6.63 1.34 -1.98
CA PHE A 30 -6.48 0.33 -3.01
C PHE A 30 -7.07 -0.98 -2.51
N ARG A 31 -7.94 -1.63 -3.30
CA ARG A 31 -8.58 -2.89 -2.94
C ARG A 31 -8.14 -3.96 -3.92
N PHE A 32 -7.81 -5.14 -3.42
CA PHE A 32 -7.43 -6.25 -4.27
C PHE A 32 -7.88 -7.58 -3.69
N ASN A 33 -8.26 -8.50 -4.57
CA ASN A 33 -8.61 -9.85 -4.18
C ASN A 33 -7.36 -10.70 -3.92
N HIS A 34 -7.53 -11.78 -3.17
CA HIS A 34 -6.46 -12.73 -2.87
C HIS A 34 -6.28 -13.75 -4.01
N ASP A 35 -6.11 -13.25 -5.22
CA ASP A 35 -5.84 -14.00 -6.44
C ASP A 35 -4.63 -13.41 -7.18
N LEU A 36 -4.15 -14.11 -8.20
CA LEU A 36 -2.90 -13.75 -8.89
C LEU A 36 -2.96 -12.35 -9.52
N ASP A 37 -4.11 -11.96 -10.05
CA ASP A 37 -4.33 -10.63 -10.62
C ASP A 37 -4.35 -9.55 -9.53
N GLY A 38 -5.04 -9.80 -8.42
CA GLY A 38 -5.06 -8.90 -7.27
C GLY A 38 -3.67 -8.69 -6.66
N LEU A 39 -2.89 -9.76 -6.49
CA LEU A 39 -1.51 -9.70 -5.99
C LEU A 39 -0.57 -8.99 -6.98
N ALA A 40 -0.71 -9.22 -8.29
CA ALA A 40 0.06 -8.50 -9.30
C ALA A 40 -0.27 -7.00 -9.30
N SER A 41 -1.54 -6.66 -9.18
CA SER A 41 -2.02 -5.28 -9.06
C SER A 41 -1.52 -4.62 -7.78
N PHE A 42 -1.50 -5.33 -6.65
CA PHE A 42 -0.92 -4.85 -5.40
C PHE A 42 0.59 -4.62 -5.52
N LEU A 43 1.32 -5.50 -6.20
CA LEU A 43 2.74 -5.32 -6.44
C LEU A 43 3.03 -4.10 -7.33
N ASN A 44 2.17 -3.82 -8.31
CA ASN A 44 2.27 -2.60 -9.11
C ASN A 44 1.96 -1.34 -8.28
N TYR A 45 0.96 -1.42 -7.39
CA TYR A 45 0.66 -0.35 -6.44
C TYR A 45 1.85 -0.03 -5.54
N MET A 46 2.51 -1.04 -4.95
CA MET A 46 3.71 -0.83 -4.14
C MET A 46 4.82 -0.13 -4.92
N ARG A 47 5.07 -0.54 -6.17
CA ARG A 47 6.06 0.12 -7.04
C ARG A 47 5.70 1.58 -7.36
N GLY A 48 4.41 1.88 -7.51
CA GLY A 48 3.93 3.26 -7.68
C GLY A 48 4.22 4.12 -6.45
N VAL A 49 3.98 3.58 -5.25
CA VAL A 49 4.28 4.25 -3.97
C VAL A 49 5.80 4.43 -3.80
N GLU A 50 6.61 3.42 -4.12
CA GLU A 50 8.07 3.51 -4.16
C GLU A 50 8.56 4.65 -5.05
N SER A 51 8.02 4.73 -6.27
CA SER A 51 8.39 5.76 -7.23
C SER A 51 7.95 7.16 -6.78
N ALA A 52 6.79 7.28 -6.14
CA ALA A 52 6.30 8.56 -5.63
C ALA A 52 7.08 9.03 -4.39
N ALA A 53 7.51 8.10 -3.53
CA ALA A 53 8.28 8.40 -2.34
C ALA A 53 9.78 8.58 -2.60
N GLY A 54 10.28 8.02 -3.70
CA GLY A 54 11.73 7.91 -3.99
C GLY A 54 12.47 6.91 -3.09
N MET A 55 11.75 6.12 -2.29
CA MET A 55 12.31 5.17 -1.33
C MET A 55 11.33 4.02 -1.04
N ARG A 56 11.86 2.86 -0.64
CA ARG A 56 11.05 1.65 -0.42
C ARG A 56 10.11 1.81 0.78
N PRO A 57 8.79 1.56 0.62
CA PRO A 57 7.85 1.59 1.72
C PRO A 57 8.06 0.40 2.64
N SER A 58 8.00 0.69 3.93
CA SER A 58 7.99 -0.33 4.97
C SER A 58 6.56 -0.79 5.22
N ALA A 59 6.36 -2.10 5.32
CA ALA A 59 5.12 -2.65 5.86
C ALA A 59 5.11 -2.38 7.37
N GLY A 60 4.22 -1.51 7.86
CA GLY A 60 4.21 -1.10 9.25
C GLY A 60 2.95 -0.33 9.63
N ARG A 61 2.72 -0.14 10.93
CA ARG A 61 1.63 0.70 11.43
C ARG A 61 2.03 2.17 11.26
N PRO A 62 1.20 3.04 10.66
CA PRO A 62 1.45 4.48 10.73
C PRO A 62 1.44 4.90 12.21
N LEU A 63 2.55 5.47 12.68
CA LEU A 63 2.72 6.05 14.02
C LEU A 63 2.47 7.56 13.98
#